data_AF-A0A5C8ML07-F1
#
_entry.id   AF-A0A5C8ML07-F1
#
_cell.length_a   1.000
_cell.length_b   1.000
_cell.length_c   1.000
_cell.angle_alpha   90.00
_cell.angle_beta   90.00
_cell.angle_gamma   90.00
#
_symmetry.space_group_name_H-M   'P 1'
#
loop_
_entity.id
_entity.type
_entity.pdbx_description
1 polymer ?
#
loop_
_entity_poly.entity_id
_entity_poly.type
_entity_poly.pdbx_seq_one_letter_code
_entity_poly.pdbx_strand_id
1 'polypeptide(L)'
;EGAKLSDEEIANFLAYNLVVGIMSAARGLTEAVRADVGYLFAKYQMMKVTFALTLKPLMEKKGWLRVPPFYYSVDNLFDNKKD
;
A
#
# COMPACT_ATOMS: atom_id res chain seq x y z
N GLU A 1 26.99 -16.44 -0.80
CA GLU A 1 25.80 -15.69 -0.33
C GLU A 1 24.99 -15.31 -1.56
N GLY A 2 23.85 -15.97 -1.76
CA GLY A 2 23.15 -16.04 -3.03
C GLY A 2 22.08 -14.97 -3.18
N ALA A 3 21.78 -14.59 -4.43
CA ALA A 3 20.86 -13.55 -4.87
C ALA A 3 19.36 -13.74 -4.49
N LYS A 4 19.06 -14.43 -3.39
CA LYS A 4 17.70 -14.69 -2.93
C LYS A 4 17.24 -13.54 -2.04
N LEU A 5 16.14 -12.91 -2.44
CA LEU A 5 15.45 -11.90 -1.63
C LEU A 5 14.87 -12.54 -0.35
N SER A 6 14.91 -11.78 0.75
CA SER A 6 14.20 -12.14 1.98
C SER A 6 12.69 -12.01 1.80
N ASP A 7 11.92 -12.69 2.66
CA ASP A 7 10.46 -12.65 2.62
C ASP A 7 9.92 -11.22 2.84
N GLU A 8 10.59 -10.42 3.68
CA GLU A 8 10.26 -9.01 3.90
C GLU A 8 10.48 -8.17 2.63
N GLU A 9 11.63 -8.35 1.96
CA GLU A 9 11.93 -7.64 0.71
C GLU A 9 10.93 -8.02 -0.39
N ILE A 10 10.58 -9.30 -0.51
CA ILE A 10 9.56 -9.77 -1.46
C ILE A 10 8.19 -9.16 -1.14
N ALA A 11 7.79 -9.15 0.13
CA ALA A 11 6.52 -8.57 0.56
C ALA A 11 6.46 -7.07 0.28
N ASN A 12 7.53 -6.34 0.55
CA ASN A 12 7.64 -4.90 0.27
C ASN A 12 7.60 -4.61 -1.23
N PHE A 13 8.31 -5.40 -2.04
CA PHE A 13 8.28 -5.25 -3.49
C PHE A 13 6.89 -5.57 -4.07
N LEU A 14 6.23 -6.60 -3.56
CA LEU A 14 4.84 -6.93 -3.91
C LEU A 14 3.88 -5.80 -3.54
N ALA A 15 3.99 -5.23 -2.33
CA ALA A 15 3.18 -4.11 -1.88
C ALA A 15 3.38 -2.87 -2.77
N TYR A 16 4.62 -2.55 -3.14
CA TYR A 16 4.93 -1.46 -4.06
C TYR A 16 4.28 -1.66 -5.44
N ASN A 17 4.46 -2.83 -6.05
CA ASN A 17 3.84 -3.15 -7.34
C ASN A 17 2.32 -3.11 -7.28
N LEU A 18 1.73 -3.47 -6.14
CA LEU A 18 0.30 -3.37 -5.92
C LEU A 18 -0.16 -1.91 -5.91
N VAL A 19 0.54 -1.02 -5.20
CA VAL A 19 0.26 0.42 -5.20
C VAL A 19 0.35 1.01 -6.61
N VAL A 20 1.43 0.73 -7.33
CA VAL A 20 1.60 1.17 -8.72
C VAL A 20 0.45 0.65 -9.59
N GLY A 21 0.08 -0.62 -9.44
CA GLY A 21 -1.03 -1.22 -10.17
C GLY A 21 -2.39 -0.61 -9.86
N ILE A 22 -2.63 -0.22 -8.60
CA ILE A 22 -3.84 0.48 -8.15
C ILE A 22 -3.87 1.89 -8.78
N MET A 23 -2.77 2.62 -8.73
CA MET A 23 -2.69 3.95 -9.35
C MET A 23 -2.94 3.89 -10.86
N SER A 24 -2.34 2.92 -11.56
CA SER A 24 -2.55 2.71 -12.99
C SER A 24 -4.00 2.34 -13.32
N ALA A 25 -4.64 1.50 -12.50
CA ALA A 25 -6.05 1.14 -12.70
C ALA A 25 -6.99 2.32 -12.43
N ALA A 26 -6.74 3.10 -11.38
CA ALA A 26 -7.47 4.33 -11.11
C ALA A 26 -7.33 5.34 -12.26
N ARG A 27 -6.10 5.53 -12.76
CA ARG A 27 -5.84 6.39 -13.92
C ARG A 27 -6.61 5.93 -15.16
N GLY A 28 -6.51 4.64 -15.50
CA GLY A 28 -7.24 4.05 -16.62
C GLY A 28 -8.76 4.18 -16.49
N LEU A 29 -9.28 4.05 -15.27
CA LEU A 29 -10.71 4.29 -14.98
C LEU A 29 -11.10 5.75 -15.23
N THR A 30 -10.29 6.72 -14.80
CA THR A 30 -10.60 8.16 -14.94
C THR A 30 -10.39 8.70 -16.35
N GLU A 31 -9.43 8.17 -17.10
CA GLU A 31 -9.10 8.62 -18.46
C GLU A 31 -9.95 7.91 -19.53
N ALA A 32 -10.66 6.82 -19.18
CA ALA A 32 -11.48 6.07 -20.13
C ALA A 32 -12.74 6.86 -20.54
N VAL A 33 -12.78 7.26 -21.82
CA VAL A 33 -14.00 7.82 -22.44
C VAL A 33 -15.05 6.74 -22.69
N ARG A 34 -14.62 5.51 -22.96
CA ARG A 34 -15.52 4.38 -23.18
C ARG A 34 -15.90 3.71 -21.87
N ALA A 35 -17.21 3.50 -21.67
CA ALA A 35 -17.76 2.92 -20.45
C ALA A 35 -17.30 1.47 -20.19
N ASP A 36 -17.13 0.65 -21.24
CA ASP A 36 -16.68 -0.75 -21.10
C ASP A 36 -15.21 -0.84 -20.65
N VAL A 37 -14.35 0.06 -21.16
CA VAL A 37 -12.96 0.18 -20.72
C VAL A 37 -12.88 0.72 -19.30
N GLY A 38 -13.71 1.72 -18.95
CA GLY A 38 -13.84 2.19 -17.57
C GLY A 38 -14.23 1.04 -16.63
N TYR A 39 -15.23 0.24 -16.99
CA TYR A 39 -15.64 -0.93 -16.21
C TYR A 39 -14.52 -1.96 -16.05
N LEU A 40 -13.73 -2.21 -17.10
CA LEU A 40 -12.56 -3.09 -17.02
C LEU A 40 -11.55 -2.62 -15.98
N PHE A 41 -11.21 -1.32 -16.00
CA PHE A 41 -10.30 -0.75 -15.01
C PHE A 41 -10.90 -0.72 -13.60
N ALA A 42 -12.20 -0.47 -13.46
CA ALA A 42 -12.90 -0.59 -12.18
C ALA A 42 -12.80 -2.02 -11.61
N LYS A 43 -12.98 -3.05 -12.44
CA LYS A 43 -12.80 -4.44 -12.03
C LYS A 43 -11.38 -4.70 -11.53
N TYR A 44 -10.37 -4.25 -12.27
CA TYR A 44 -8.96 -4.41 -11.85
C TYR A 44 -8.64 -3.65 -10.56
N GLN A 45 -9.18 -2.44 -10.41
CA GLN A 45 -9.06 -1.64 -9.20
C GLN A 45 -9.60 -2.43 -8.00
N MET A 46 -10.81 -2.97 -8.09
CA MET A 46 -11.43 -3.73 -7.01
C MET A 46 -10.64 -5.00 -6.67
N MET A 47 -10.17 -5.74 -7.67
CA MET A 47 -9.33 -6.94 -7.43
C MET A 47 -8.05 -6.59 -6.68
N LYS A 48 -7.35 -5.52 -7.09
CA LYS A 48 -6.10 -5.09 -6.45
C LYS A 48 -6.33 -4.55 -5.04
N VAL A 49 -7.37 -3.75 -4.82
CA VAL A 49 -7.71 -3.22 -3.50
C VAL A 49 -8.07 -4.36 -2.54
N THR A 50 -8.88 -5.33 -2.97
CA THR A 50 -9.22 -6.50 -2.15
C THR A 50 -7.97 -7.29 -1.76
N PHE A 51 -7.02 -7.49 -2.67
CA PHE A 51 -5.74 -8.12 -2.34
C PHE A 51 -4.90 -7.27 -1.38
N ALA A 52 -4.91 -5.94 -1.51
CA ALA A 52 -4.19 -5.05 -0.59
C ALA A 52 -4.73 -5.17 0.84
N LEU A 53 -6.04 -5.37 1.00
CA LEU A 53 -6.68 -5.55 2.31
C LEU A 53 -6.30 -6.87 2.98
N THR A 54 -5.92 -7.90 2.23
CA THR A 54 -5.42 -9.17 2.80
C THR A 54 -3.92 -9.15 3.06
N LEU A 55 -3.15 -8.45 2.20
CA LEU A 55 -1.71 -8.33 2.33
C LEU A 55 -1.29 -7.51 3.56
N LYS A 56 -1.97 -6.39 3.84
CA LYS A 56 -1.61 -5.51 4.98
C LYS A 56 -1.63 -6.23 6.34
N PRO A 57 -2.71 -6.94 6.75
CA PRO A 57 -2.70 -7.69 8.01
C PRO A 57 -1.67 -8.82 8.04
N LEU A 58 -1.35 -9.42 6.88
CA LEU A 58 -0.30 -10.43 6.80
C LEU A 58 1.07 -9.83 7.12
N MET A 59 1.41 -8.69 6.50
CA MET A 59 2.67 -8.00 6.74
C MET A 59 2.77 -7.51 8.19
N GLU A 60 1.67 -7.04 8.77
CA GLU A 60 1.59 -6.64 10.19
C GLU A 60 1.89 -7.82 11.12
N LYS A 61 1.20 -8.97 10.94
CA LYS A 61 1.42 -10.19 11.73
C LYS A 61 2.84 -10.74 11.63
N LYS A 62 3.53 -10.47 10.52
CA LYS A 62 4.90 -10.91 10.27
C LYS A 62 5.95 -9.88 10.68
N GLY A 63 5.55 -8.69 11.14
CA GLY A 63 6.47 -7.62 11.50
C GLY A 63 7.22 -7.01 10.30
N TRP A 64 6.70 -7.18 9.08
CA TRP A 64 7.32 -6.69 7.85
C TRP A 64 6.96 -5.22 7.54
N LEU A 65 6.02 -4.64 8.27
CA LEU A 65 5.65 -3.23 8.12
C LEU A 65 6.61 -2.33 8.89
N ARG A 66 7.23 -1.37 8.19
CA ARG A 66 7.93 -0.27 8.84
C ARG A 66 6.92 0.73 9.37
N VAL A 67 6.87 0.87 10.70
CA VAL A 67 5.99 1.83 11.38
C VAL A 67 6.52 3.25 11.10
N PRO A 68 5.72 4.15 10.51
CA PRO A 68 6.13 5.54 10.34
C PRO A 68 6.23 6.23 11.70
N PRO A 69 6.99 7.34 11.82
CA PRO A 69 7.00 8.15 13.04
C PRO A 69 5.58 8.54 13.46
N PHE A 70 5.30 8.47 14.76
CA PHE A 70 4.00 8.87 15.30
C PHE A 70 3.76 10.37 15.08
N TYR A 71 2.51 10.71 14.74
CA TYR A 71 2.09 12.11 14.69
C TYR A 71 1.98 12.65 16.12
N TYR A 72 2.72 13.70 16.41
CA TYR A 72 2.57 14.47 17.64
C TYR A 72 1.73 15.72 17.34
N SER A 73 0.59 15.86 18.03
CA SER A 73 -0.15 17.12 18.02
C SER A 73 0.69 18.22 18.68
N VAL A 74 0.42 19.48 18.32
CA VAL A 74 1.15 20.64 18.83
C VAL A 74 1.08 20.70 20.37
N ASP A 75 -0.03 20.26 20.97
CA ASP A 75 -0.21 20.19 22.43
C ASP A 75 0.75 19.19 23.08
N ASN A 76 1.02 18.05 22.43
CA ASN A 76 1.91 17.00 22.92
C ASN A 76 3.40 17.26 22.61
N LEU A 77 3.71 18.25 21.76
CA LEU A 77 5.08 18.60 21.37
C LEU A 77 5.86 19.25 22.52
N PHE A 78 5.16 19.87 23.47
CA PHE A 78 5.77 20.59 24.60
C PHE A 78 5.75 19.78 25.90
N ASP A 79 4.97 18.70 25.98
CA ASP A 79 4.86 17.86 27.17
C ASP A 79 6.03 16.86 27.28
N ASN A 80 6.59 16.41 26.14
CA ASN A 80 7.75 15.51 26.05
C ASN A 80 9.11 16.17 26.38
N LYS A 81 9.11 17.37 26.99
CA LYS A 81 10.32 18.08 27.46
C LYS A 81 10.41 18.16 28.98
N LYS A 82 9.53 17.49 29.73
CA LYS A 82 9.51 17.55 31.21
C LYS A 82 10.11 16.35 31.93
N ASP A 83 10.56 15.32 31.22
CA ASP A 83 11.25 14.15 31.79
C ASP A 83 12.64 13.95 31.17
#